data_AF-A0A3Q3JKS2-F1
#
_entry.id   AF-A0A3Q3JKS2-F1
#
_cell.length_a   1.000
_cell.length_b   1.000
_cell.length_c   1.000
_cell.angle_alpha   90.00
_cell.angle_beta   90.00
_cell.angle_gamma   90.00
#
_symmetry.space_group_name_H-M   'P 1'
#
loop_
_entity.id
_entity.type
_entity.pdbx_description
1 polymer ?
#
loop_
_entity_poly.entity_id
_entity_poly.type
_entity_poly.pdbx_seq_one_letter_code
_entity_poly.pdbx_strand_id
1 'polypeptide(L)'
;MAEVNTCLTNNIPFFYLPCAQIKKQQQDVISFMAVNKIEFEECDIAANEANRKWMRENVPEELRPATGNPLPPQIFNESKYCGSYEAFFEAREDNAVYAFLGLTAPPGSKVKLLNTNTYR
;
A
#
# COMPACT_ATOMS: atom_id res chain seq x y z
N MET A 1 11.83 24.94 0.77
CA MET A 1 11.53 24.15 1.99
C MET A 1 10.07 23.78 1.89
N ALA A 2 9.77 22.57 1.41
CA ALA A 2 8.39 22.13 1.22
C ALA A 2 7.89 21.57 2.56
N GLU A 3 6.74 22.07 2.98
CA GLU A 3 6.12 21.81 4.27
C GLU A 3 5.78 20.31 4.42
N VAL A 4 6.34 19.77 5.50
CA VAL A 4 6.01 18.53 6.20
C VAL A 4 4.59 17.99 5.89
N ASN A 5 4.56 16.94 5.07
CA ASN A 5 3.40 16.09 4.84
C ASN A 5 2.91 15.51 6.18
N THR A 6 1.62 15.68 6.47
CA THR A 6 0.96 15.13 7.67
C THR A 6 0.91 13.59 7.70
N CYS A 7 1.33 12.90 6.63
CA CYS A 7 1.33 11.44 6.52
C CYS A 7 2.71 10.79 6.76
N LEU A 8 3.68 11.53 7.32
CA LEU A 8 5.02 11.01 7.66
C LEU A 8 5.11 10.52 9.13
N THR A 9 3.98 10.17 9.76
CA THR A 9 3.99 9.62 11.11
C THR A 9 3.92 8.11 11.06
N ASN A 10 5.07 7.41 11.03
CA ASN A 10 5.29 5.98 11.35
C ASN A 10 4.29 4.92 10.81
N ASN A 11 3.38 5.26 9.91
CA ASN A 11 2.22 4.46 9.52
C ASN A 11 2.12 4.41 7.99
N ILE A 12 1.73 3.23 7.49
CA ILE A 12 1.61 2.89 6.06
C ILE A 12 0.45 3.67 5.42
N PRO A 13 0.66 4.61 4.47
CA PRO A 13 -0.43 5.36 3.85
C PRO A 13 -1.24 4.53 2.84
N PHE A 14 -2.57 4.74 2.82
CA PHE A 14 -3.53 3.96 2.05
C PHE A 14 -4.62 4.80 1.36
N PHE A 15 -4.83 4.66 0.05
CA PHE A 15 -5.62 5.60 -0.75
C PHE A 15 -7.05 5.10 -1.11
N TYR A 16 -8.08 5.98 -1.20
CA TYR A 16 -9.54 5.66 -1.34
C TYR A 16 -10.21 6.10 -2.68
N LEU A 17 -11.12 5.30 -3.30
CA LEU A 17 -12.00 5.74 -4.43
C LEU A 17 -13.36 5.00 -4.43
N PRO A 18 -14.51 5.69 -4.64
CA PRO A 18 -15.84 5.07 -4.58
C PRO A 18 -16.24 4.36 -5.88
N CYS A 19 -15.57 3.25 -6.20
CA CYS A 19 -16.06 2.21 -7.12
C CYS A 19 -16.25 0.92 -6.30
N ALA A 20 -17.34 0.16 -6.54
CA ALA A 20 -17.70 -1.00 -5.71
C ALA A 20 -16.57 -2.06 -5.61
N GLN A 21 -15.76 -2.21 -6.66
CA GLN A 21 -14.61 -3.11 -6.67
C GLN A 21 -13.44 -2.54 -5.84
N ILE A 22 -13.12 -1.26 -6.04
CA ILE A 22 -12.01 -0.58 -5.35
C ILE A 22 -12.26 -0.53 -3.85
N LYS A 23 -13.51 -0.25 -3.42
CA LYS A 23 -13.88 -0.26 -2.00
C LYS A 23 -13.71 -1.63 -1.35
N LYS A 24 -13.96 -2.73 -2.10
CA LYS A 24 -13.75 -4.10 -1.60
C LYS A 24 -12.26 -4.42 -1.46
N GLN A 25 -11.47 -4.12 -2.48
CA GLN A 25 -10.01 -4.26 -2.44
C GLN A 25 -9.42 -3.48 -1.27
N GLN A 26 -9.94 -2.28 -1.06
CA GLN A 26 -9.50 -1.44 0.03
C GLN A 26 -9.81 -2.05 1.40
N GLN A 27 -11.07 -2.43 1.60
CA GLN A 27 -11.50 -3.03 2.85
C GLN A 27 -10.72 -4.32 3.15
N ASP A 28 -10.33 -5.10 2.14
CA ASP A 28 -9.54 -6.33 2.34
C ASP A 28 -8.13 -6.02 2.87
N VAL A 29 -7.44 -5.01 2.30
CA VAL A 29 -6.14 -4.55 2.82
C VAL A 29 -6.28 -4.02 4.25
N ILE A 30 -7.24 -3.14 4.52
CA ILE A 30 -7.50 -2.57 5.86
C ILE A 30 -7.79 -3.69 6.87
N SER A 31 -8.65 -4.64 6.51
CA SER A 31 -9.03 -5.75 7.39
C SER A 31 -7.84 -6.64 7.69
N PHE A 32 -6.97 -6.90 6.71
CA PHE A 32 -5.74 -7.64 6.93
C PHE A 32 -4.81 -6.92 7.90
N MET A 33 -4.55 -5.61 7.70
CA MET A 33 -3.67 -4.84 8.60
C MET A 33 -4.20 -4.85 10.02
N ALA A 34 -5.50 -4.60 10.20
CA ALA A 34 -6.16 -4.57 11.51
C ALA A 34 -6.08 -5.92 12.24
N VAL A 35 -6.37 -7.03 11.56
CA VAL A 35 -6.31 -8.39 12.14
C VAL A 35 -4.88 -8.75 12.56
N ASN A 36 -3.89 -8.34 11.77
CA ASN A 36 -2.47 -8.58 12.04
C ASN A 36 -1.85 -7.55 12.98
N LYS A 37 -2.61 -6.55 13.45
CA LYS A 37 -2.15 -5.46 14.31
C LYS A 37 -0.95 -4.69 13.71
N ILE A 38 -0.98 -4.53 12.39
CA ILE A 38 -0.04 -3.68 11.67
C ILE A 38 -0.61 -2.26 11.74
N GLU A 39 0.18 -1.28 12.17
CA GLU A 39 -0.24 0.11 12.20
C GLU A 39 -0.19 0.71 10.79
N PHE A 40 -1.22 1.47 10.41
CA PHE A 40 -1.38 2.07 9.08
C PHE A 40 -2.18 3.37 9.16
N GLU A 41 -2.09 4.17 8.10
CA GLU A 41 -2.80 5.43 7.94
C GLU A 41 -3.64 5.38 6.65
N GLU A 42 -4.91 5.78 6.74
CA GLU A 42 -5.75 5.96 5.55
C GLU A 42 -5.61 7.37 5.00
N CYS A 43 -5.00 7.49 3.83
CA CYS A 43 -4.83 8.73 3.08
C CYS A 43 -5.91 8.85 2.00
N ASP A 44 -7.08 9.40 2.32
CA ASP A 44 -8.15 9.59 1.33
C ASP A 44 -7.68 10.43 0.11
N ILE A 45 -7.89 9.97 -1.12
CA ILE A 45 -7.57 10.72 -2.37
C ILE A 45 -8.81 11.28 -3.07
N ALA A 46 -10.00 10.87 -2.63
CA ALA A 46 -11.25 11.38 -3.17
C ALA A 46 -11.46 12.81 -2.68
N ALA A 47 -11.32 13.05 -1.37
CA ALA A 47 -11.51 14.38 -0.78
C ALA A 47 -10.21 15.20 -0.69
N ASN A 48 -9.01 14.57 -0.61
CA ASN A 48 -7.74 15.29 -0.46
C ASN A 48 -6.91 15.25 -1.76
N GLU A 49 -6.75 16.43 -2.37
CA GLU A 49 -5.98 16.60 -3.60
C GLU A 49 -4.48 16.38 -3.43
N ALA A 50 -3.91 16.76 -2.27
CA ALA A 50 -2.49 16.57 -1.99
C ALA A 50 -2.15 15.07 -1.95
N ASN A 51 -2.96 14.27 -1.25
CA ASN A 51 -2.81 12.81 -1.23
C ASN A 51 -2.95 12.21 -2.63
N ARG A 52 -3.93 12.67 -3.41
CA ARG A 52 -4.15 12.20 -4.78
C ARG A 52 -2.96 12.48 -5.68
N LYS A 53 -2.40 13.68 -5.61
CA LYS A 53 -1.22 14.08 -6.38
C LYS A 53 0.00 13.27 -5.95
N TRP A 54 0.25 13.20 -4.64
CA TRP A 54 1.37 12.48 -4.07
C TRP A 54 1.36 11.00 -4.44
N MET A 55 0.22 10.31 -4.32
CA MET A 55 0.09 8.91 -4.72
C MET A 55 0.48 8.71 -6.18
N ARG A 56 -0.03 9.56 -7.10
CA ARG A 56 0.26 9.43 -8.53
C ARG A 56 1.73 9.69 -8.87
N GLU A 57 2.37 10.64 -8.20
CA GLU A 57 3.77 10.98 -8.42
C GLU A 57 4.73 9.92 -7.87
N ASN A 58 4.37 9.25 -6.76
CA ASN A 58 5.24 8.29 -6.07
C ASN A 58 5.01 6.82 -6.48
N VAL A 59 3.98 6.51 -7.27
CA VAL A 59 3.90 5.21 -7.96
C VAL A 59 5.00 5.16 -9.05
N PRO A 60 5.88 4.13 -9.05
CA PRO A 60 6.94 3.97 -10.05
C PRO A 60 6.38 3.96 -11.48
N GLU A 61 7.07 4.62 -12.39
CA GLU A 61 6.58 4.87 -13.75
C GLU A 61 6.32 3.58 -14.53
N GLU A 62 7.18 2.58 -14.34
CA GLU A 62 7.09 1.26 -14.94
C GLU A 62 5.89 0.43 -14.45
N LEU A 63 5.29 0.81 -13.32
CA LEU A 63 4.12 0.14 -12.72
C LEU A 63 2.83 0.93 -12.92
N ARG A 64 2.91 2.10 -13.57
CA ARG A 64 1.72 2.88 -13.90
C ARG A 64 0.92 2.17 -15.00
N PRO A 65 -0.42 2.28 -14.98
CA PRO A 65 -1.24 1.69 -16.03
C PRO A 65 -0.93 2.35 -17.39
N ALA A 66 -0.98 1.56 -18.46
CA ALA A 66 -0.74 2.04 -19.83
C ALA A 66 -1.73 3.14 -20.26
N THR A 67 -2.88 3.27 -19.58
CA THR A 67 -3.86 4.33 -19.81
C THR A 67 -4.46 4.76 -18.48
N GLY A 68 -4.57 6.07 -18.27
CA GLY A 68 -5.17 6.65 -17.07
C GLY A 68 -4.18 6.85 -15.91
N ASN A 69 -4.73 6.97 -14.70
CA ASN A 69 -3.95 7.16 -13.48
C ASN A 69 -3.92 5.87 -12.67
N PRO A 70 -2.87 5.62 -11.85
CA PRO A 70 -2.91 4.54 -10.88
C PRO A 70 -4.14 4.69 -9.97
N LEU A 71 -4.84 3.58 -9.77
CA LEU A 71 -6.06 3.51 -8.96
C LEU A 71 -5.71 2.94 -7.59
N PRO A 72 -6.39 3.40 -6.53
CA PRO A 72 -6.18 2.81 -5.22
C PRO A 72 -6.81 1.39 -5.10
N PRO A 73 -6.39 0.58 -4.11
CA PRO A 73 -5.40 0.91 -3.07
C PRO A 73 -3.96 0.87 -3.60
N GLN A 74 -3.14 1.78 -3.07
CA GLN A 74 -1.69 1.83 -3.30
C GLN A 74 -1.03 1.84 -1.93
N ILE A 75 -0.10 0.92 -1.69
CA ILE A 75 0.49 0.70 -0.37
C ILE A 75 1.91 1.22 -0.39
N PHE A 76 2.24 2.04 0.61
CA PHE A 76 3.60 2.51 0.84
C PHE A 76 3.99 2.22 2.27
N ASN A 77 5.27 1.97 2.50
CA ASN A 77 5.85 2.02 3.82
C ASN A 77 6.67 3.32 3.89
N GLU A 78 6.15 4.30 4.62
CA GLU A 78 6.63 5.69 4.61
C GLU A 78 6.65 6.24 3.16
N SER A 79 7.83 6.56 2.62
CA SER A 79 8.01 7.03 1.23
C SER A 79 8.30 5.92 0.23
N LYS A 80 8.39 4.65 0.67
CA LYS A 80 8.76 3.53 -0.18
C LYS A 80 7.50 2.85 -0.71
N TYR A 81 7.36 2.82 -2.03
CA TYR A 81 6.30 2.07 -2.69
C TYR A 81 6.43 0.57 -2.42
N CYS A 82 5.37 -0.04 -1.88
CA CYS A 82 5.27 -1.47 -1.65
C CYS A 82 4.58 -2.17 -2.83
N GLY A 83 3.42 -1.66 -3.26
CA GLY A 83 2.69 -2.22 -4.39
C GLY A 83 1.20 -1.85 -4.44
N SER A 84 0.54 -2.31 -5.49
CA SER A 84 -0.91 -2.22 -5.67
C SER A 84 -1.66 -3.32 -4.90
N TYR A 85 -2.98 -3.37 -5.03
CA TYR A 85 -3.78 -4.47 -4.50
C TYR A 85 -3.34 -5.85 -5.03
N GLU A 86 -3.03 -5.95 -6.33
CA GLU A 86 -2.64 -7.21 -6.97
C GLU A 86 -1.35 -7.75 -6.35
N ALA A 87 -0.33 -6.90 -6.19
CA ALA A 87 0.92 -7.29 -5.56
C ALA A 87 0.73 -7.69 -4.07
N PHE A 88 -0.15 -6.98 -3.35
CA PHE A 88 -0.51 -7.37 -1.98
C PHE A 88 -1.21 -8.73 -1.92
N PHE A 89 -2.12 -9.00 -2.87
CA PHE A 89 -2.83 -10.27 -2.96
C PHE A 89 -1.87 -11.43 -3.24
N GLU A 90 -0.97 -11.28 -4.21
CA GLU A 90 0.09 -12.26 -4.50
C GLU A 90 0.98 -12.52 -3.27
N ALA A 91 1.42 -11.46 -2.60
CA ALA A 91 2.20 -11.59 -1.36
C ALA A 91 1.42 -12.29 -0.25
N ARG A 92 0.09 -12.13 -0.20
CA ARG A 92 -0.78 -12.83 0.75
C ARG A 92 -0.89 -14.32 0.44
N GLU A 93 -1.05 -14.70 -0.82
CA GLU A 93 -1.06 -16.10 -1.26
C GLU A 93 0.27 -16.80 -0.95
N ASP A 94 1.38 -16.09 -1.08
CA ASP A 94 2.73 -16.58 -0.78
C ASP A 94 3.10 -16.55 0.71
N ASN A 95 2.23 -16.05 1.60
CA ASN A 95 2.55 -15.79 3.03
C ASN A 95 3.79 -14.87 3.20
N ALA A 96 3.93 -13.89 2.32
CA ALA A 96 5.05 -12.96 2.24
C ALA A 96 4.66 -11.50 2.51
N VAL A 97 3.45 -11.23 3.03
CA VAL A 97 2.93 -9.86 3.22
C VAL A 97 3.86 -8.99 4.07
N TYR A 98 4.45 -9.51 5.16
CA TYR A 98 5.39 -8.73 5.95
C TYR A 98 6.62 -8.30 5.14
N ALA A 99 7.16 -9.18 4.29
CA ALA A 99 8.27 -8.84 3.41
C ALA A 99 7.86 -7.83 2.31
N PHE A 100 6.65 -7.97 1.75
CA PHE A 100 6.04 -7.01 0.82
C PHE A 100 5.93 -5.60 1.44
N LEU A 101 5.48 -5.51 2.69
CA LEU A 101 5.41 -4.26 3.44
C LEU A 101 6.78 -3.75 3.91
N GLY A 102 7.86 -4.51 3.73
CA GLY A 102 9.18 -4.18 4.25
C GLY A 102 9.27 -4.23 5.78
N LEU A 103 8.40 -5.02 6.42
CA LEU A 103 8.35 -5.23 7.87
C LEU A 103 9.01 -6.55 8.27
N THR A 104 9.43 -6.63 9.53
CA THR A 104 9.85 -7.90 10.12
C THR A 104 8.63 -8.69 10.54
N ALA A 105 8.50 -9.92 10.05
CA ALA A 105 7.39 -10.79 10.42
C ALA A 105 7.46 -11.16 11.91
N PRO A 106 6.31 -11.22 12.62
CA PRO A 106 6.29 -11.59 14.03
C PRO A 106 6.69 -13.07 14.21
N PRO A 107 7.28 -13.44 15.36
CA PRO A 107 7.67 -14.81 15.66
C PRO A 107 6.51 -15.81 15.48
N GLY A 108 6.77 -16.94 14.81
CA GLY A 108 5.75 -17.96 14.54
C GLY A 108 4.94 -17.74 13.25
N SER A 109 5.19 -16.65 12.52
CA SER A 109 4.61 -16.47 11.18
C SER A 109 5.18 -17.49 10.19
N LYS A 110 4.34 -17.98 9.28
CA LYS A 110 4.80 -18.72 8.10
C LYS A 110 5.47 -17.71 7.17
N VAL A 111 6.80 -17.64 7.13
CA VAL A 111 7.54 -16.69 6.28
C VAL A 111 8.26 -17.47 5.18
N LYS A 112 7.97 -17.13 3.93
CA LYS A 112 8.80 -17.53 2.79
C LYS A 112 9.93 -16.49 2.68
N LEU A 113 11.19 -16.91 2.80
CA LEU A 113 12.34 -16.02 2.61
C LEU A 113 12.41 -15.63 1.14
N LEU A 114 11.81 -14.50 0.78
CA LEU A 114 11.79 -13.99 -0.59
C LEU A 114 12.64 -12.73 -0.70
N ASN A 115 13.21 -12.52 -1.88
CA ASN A 115 13.81 -11.23 -2.18
C ASN A 115 12.68 -10.18 -2.25
N THR A 116 12.88 -9.01 -1.65
CA THR A 116 11.86 -7.95 -1.59
C THR A 116 11.64 -7.23 -2.93
N ASN A 117 12.28 -7.68 -4.01
CA ASN A 117 12.09 -7.17 -5.37
C ASN A 117 11.11 -8.02 -6.18
N THR A 118 10.63 -9.16 -5.65
CA THR A 118 9.69 -10.05 -6.36
C THR A 118 8.30 -9.43 -6.54
N TYR A 119 7.90 -8.50 -5.67
CA TYR A 119 6.56 -7.90 -5.65
C TYR A 119 6.54 -6.42 -6.05
N ARG A 120 7.67 -5.91 -6.57
CA ARG A 120 7.78 -4.56 -7.11
C ARG A 120 7.64 -4.59 -8.60
#